data_AF-A0A3S8UI80-F1
#
_entry.id   AF-A0A3S8UI80-F1
#
_cell.length_a   1.000
_cell.length_b   1.000
_cell.length_c   1.000
_cell.angle_alpha   90.00
_cell.angle_beta   90.00
_cell.angle_gamma   90.00
#
_symmetry.space_group_name_H-M   'P 1'
#
loop_
_entity.id
_entity.type
_entity.pdbx_description
1 polymer ?
#
loop_
_entity_poly.entity_id
_entity_poly.type
_entity_poly.pdbx_seq_one_letter_code
_entity_poly.pdbx_strand_id
1 'polypeptide(L)'
;MNHAPAGTSRPIPPRPTTAHAHFGTCHDAHPPMFSVRAGIDGEDALVCAVAALQAAYETNALALEKAEEPLRSLLVATENSLEKGLALSSAVLEGIERG
;
A
#
# COMPACT_ATOMS: atom_id res chain seq x y z
N MET A 1 45.61 17.44 -26.86
CA MET A 1 44.23 17.80 -26.45
C MET A 1 43.42 16.51 -26.51
N ASN A 2 43.25 15.83 -25.38
CA ASN A 2 42.56 14.54 -25.33
C ASN A 2 41.09 14.79 -24.98
N HIS A 3 40.19 14.55 -25.93
CA HIS A 3 38.76 14.52 -25.67
C HIS A 3 38.42 13.22 -24.93
N ALA A 4 37.95 13.33 -23.69
CA ALA A 4 37.32 12.24 -22.96
C ALA A 4 35.98 11.86 -23.63
N PRO A 5 35.62 10.56 -23.71
CA PRO A 5 34.37 10.15 -24.33
C PRO A 5 33.20 10.51 -23.41
N ALA A 6 32.16 11.09 -24.00
CA ALA A 6 30.90 11.40 -23.33
C ALA A 6 30.29 10.11 -22.78
N GLY A 7 30.19 10.02 -21.45
CA GLY A 7 29.51 8.91 -20.78
C GLY A 7 28.04 8.88 -21.19
N THR A 8 27.60 7.76 -21.74
CA THR A 8 26.21 7.48 -22.03
C THR A 8 25.46 7.36 -20.71
N SER A 9 24.67 8.38 -20.34
CA SER A 9 23.79 8.28 -19.18
C SER A 9 22.73 7.23 -19.45
N ARG A 10 22.72 6.16 -18.64
CA ARG A 10 21.63 5.18 -18.65
C ARG A 10 20.33 5.92 -18.26
N PRO A 11 19.26 5.86 -19.07
CA PRO A 11 18.00 6.50 -18.71
C PRO A 11 17.46 5.88 -17.42
N ILE A 12 17.10 6.74 -16.47
CA ILE A 12 16.44 6.33 -15.23
C ILE A 12 15.04 5.86 -15.61
N PRO A 13 14.63 4.63 -15.22
CA PRO A 13 13.27 4.17 -15.48
C PRO A 13 12.27 5.09 -14.77
N PRO A 14 11.10 5.35 -15.38
CA PRO A 14 10.10 6.21 -14.79
C PRO A 14 9.62 5.62 -13.45
N ARG A 15 9.38 6.49 -12.46
CA ARG A 15 8.80 6.09 -11.19
C ARG A 15 7.43 5.45 -11.42
N PRO A 16 7.10 4.34 -10.72
CA PRO A 16 5.76 3.76 -10.78
C PRO A 16 4.70 4.78 -10.38
N THR A 17 3.54 4.74 -11.04
CA THR A 17 2.39 5.56 -10.68
C THR A 17 1.15 4.69 -10.56
N THR A 18 0.18 5.17 -9.79
CA THR A 18 -1.12 4.52 -9.63
C THR A 18 -1.87 4.44 -10.96
N ALA A 19 -2.59 3.33 -11.15
CA ALA A 19 -3.61 3.20 -12.18
C ALA A 19 -4.95 3.70 -11.65
N HIS A 20 -5.88 4.05 -12.56
CA HIS A 20 -7.24 4.33 -12.17
C HIS A 20 -7.94 3.02 -11.74
N ALA A 21 -8.52 3.00 -10.54
CA ALA A 21 -9.20 1.82 -10.02
C ALA A 21 -10.37 2.23 -9.10
N HIS A 22 -11.52 1.58 -9.25
CA HIS A 22 -12.64 1.74 -8.32
C HIS A 22 -12.45 0.88 -7.07
N PHE A 23 -12.95 1.32 -5.93
CA PHE A 23 -12.95 0.54 -4.69
C PHE A 23 -14.19 0.82 -3.83
N GLY A 24 -14.42 -0.04 -2.83
CA GLY A 24 -15.59 0.00 -1.95
C GLY A 24 -16.59 -1.13 -2.26
N THR A 25 -17.29 -1.61 -1.24
CA THR A 25 -18.21 -2.75 -1.34
C THR A 25 -19.65 -2.28 -1.47
N CYS A 26 -20.02 -1.81 -2.66
CA CYS A 26 -21.40 -1.39 -2.96
C CYS A 26 -22.19 -2.39 -3.83
N HIS A 27 -21.55 -3.47 -4.32
CA HIS A 27 -22.19 -4.52 -5.13
C HIS A 27 -23.08 -3.99 -6.26
N ASP A 28 -22.59 -3.00 -7.02
CA ASP A 28 -23.28 -2.36 -8.15
C ASP A 28 -24.64 -1.71 -7.80
N ALA A 29 -24.92 -1.47 -6.52
CA ALA A 29 -26.13 -0.78 -6.09
C ALA A 29 -26.20 0.68 -6.61
N HIS A 30 -25.05 1.25 -6.97
CA HIS A 30 -24.91 2.59 -7.54
C HIS A 30 -23.61 2.70 -8.37
N PRO A 31 -23.47 3.74 -9.22
CA PRO A 31 -22.19 4.03 -9.87
C PRO A 31 -21.04 4.19 -8.85
N PRO A 32 -19.78 3.89 -9.22
CA PRO A 32 -18.65 3.96 -8.29
C PRO A 32 -18.50 5.34 -7.66
N MET A 33 -18.49 5.39 -6.33
CA MET A 33 -18.31 6.63 -5.58
C MET A 33 -16.84 6.91 -5.22
N PHE A 34 -16.04 5.85 -5.10
CA PHE A 34 -14.63 5.97 -4.73
C PHE A 34 -13.74 5.39 -5.82
N SER A 35 -12.63 6.09 -6.08
CA SER A 35 -11.64 5.69 -7.06
C SER A 35 -10.25 6.17 -6.66
N VAL A 36 -9.25 5.35 -6.95
CA VAL A 36 -7.86 5.80 -7.05
C VAL A 36 -7.71 6.56 -8.36
N ARG A 37 -7.17 7.77 -8.29
CA ARG A 37 -6.85 8.59 -9.47
C ARG A 37 -5.57 8.07 -10.12
N ALA A 38 -5.55 7.95 -11.45
CA ALA A 38 -4.33 7.58 -12.17
C ALA A 38 -3.24 8.68 -12.10
N GLY A 39 -1.98 8.24 -12.12
CA GLY A 39 -0.83 9.14 -12.22
C GLY A 39 -0.36 9.75 -10.89
N ILE A 40 -0.90 9.31 -9.75
CA ILE A 40 -0.31 9.63 -8.43
C ILE A 40 0.98 8.85 -8.27
N ASP A 41 2.01 9.48 -7.71
CA ASP A 41 3.29 8.85 -7.41
C ASP A 41 3.10 7.60 -6.54
N GLY A 42 3.78 6.51 -6.90
CA GLY A 42 3.63 5.23 -6.23
C GLY A 42 4.13 5.23 -4.79
N GLU A 43 5.15 6.05 -4.47
CA GLU A 43 5.68 6.23 -3.11
C GLU A 43 4.63 6.88 -2.22
N ASP A 44 4.07 8.02 -2.66
CA ASP A 44 3.00 8.74 -1.94
C ASP A 44 1.77 7.85 -1.72
N ALA A 45 1.36 7.10 -2.75
CA ALA A 45 0.24 6.18 -2.64
C ALA A 45 0.52 5.05 -1.63
N LEU A 46 1.75 4.55 -1.57
CA LEU A 46 2.17 3.50 -0.65
C LEU A 46 2.25 4.01 0.79
N VAL A 47 2.66 5.26 1.02
CA VAL A 47 2.56 5.92 2.34
C VAL A 47 1.12 5.91 2.84
N CYS A 48 0.15 6.28 2.00
CA CYS A 48 -1.26 6.23 2.36
C CYS A 48 -1.73 4.79 2.64
N ALA A 49 -1.29 3.81 1.85
CA ALA A 49 -1.65 2.41 2.05
C ALA A 49 -1.10 1.85 3.37
N VAL A 50 0.16 2.17 3.71
CA VAL A 50 0.79 1.79 4.99
C VAL A 50 0.02 2.40 6.15
N ALA A 51 -0.33 3.69 6.09
CA ALA A 51 -1.11 4.34 7.14
C ALA A 51 -2.49 3.68 7.34
N ALA A 52 -3.17 3.32 6.25
CA ALA A 52 -4.46 2.63 6.32
C ALA A 52 -4.34 1.21 6.91
N LEU A 53 -3.30 0.46 6.54
CA LEU A 53 -3.01 -0.87 7.08
C LEU A 53 -2.66 -0.82 8.57
N GLN A 54 -1.86 0.16 8.99
CA GLN A 54 -1.51 0.39 10.39
C GLN A 54 -2.77 0.65 11.22
N ALA A 55 -3.65 1.55 10.76
CA ALA A 55 -4.91 1.84 11.44
C ALA A 55 -5.82 0.60 11.52
N ALA A 56 -5.88 -0.21 10.46
CA ALA A 56 -6.63 -1.47 10.45
C ALA A 56 -6.04 -2.48 11.45
N TYR A 57 -4.71 -2.60 11.52
CA TYR A 57 -4.02 -3.49 12.46
C TYR A 57 -4.31 -3.11 13.92
N GLU A 58 -4.15 -1.83 14.26
CA GLU A 58 -4.38 -1.31 15.62
C GLU A 58 -5.84 -1.47 16.04
N THR A 59 -6.79 -1.17 15.15
CA THR A 59 -8.22 -1.32 15.45
C THR A 59 -8.63 -2.78 15.58
N ASN A 60 -8.03 -3.69 14.82
CA ASN A 60 -8.23 -5.14 14.97
C ASN A 60 -7.68 -5.65 16.31
N ALA A 61 -6.50 -5.18 16.74
CA ALA A 61 -5.93 -5.52 18.05
C ALA A 61 -6.87 -5.10 19.20
N LEU A 62 -7.42 -3.88 19.15
CA LEU A 62 -8.43 -3.42 20.12
C LEU A 62 -9.73 -4.25 20.09
N ALA A 63 -10.11 -4.76 18.91
CA ALA A 63 -11.26 -5.66 18.79
C ALA A 63 -10.97 -7.04 19.41
N LEU A 64 -9.75 -7.57 19.24
CA LEU A 64 -9.31 -8.84 19.83
C LEU A 64 -9.38 -8.84 21.36
N GLU A 65 -9.04 -7.72 22.00
CA GLU A 65 -9.14 -7.57 23.47
C GLU A 65 -10.57 -7.74 24.00
N LYS A 66 -11.57 -7.53 23.14
CA LYS A 66 -13.00 -7.54 23.50
C LYS A 66 -13.75 -8.77 22.97
N ALA A 67 -13.10 -9.58 22.13
CA ALA A 67 -13.75 -10.65 21.39
C ALA A 67 -13.72 -11.99 22.13
N GLU A 68 -14.85 -12.69 22.10
CA GLU A 68 -14.97 -14.09 22.49
C GLU A 68 -14.98 -14.99 21.24
N GLU A 69 -14.87 -16.30 21.44
CA GLU A 69 -14.97 -17.26 20.34
C GLU A 69 -16.41 -17.33 19.79
N PRO A 70 -16.60 -17.51 18.46
CA PRO A 70 -15.59 -17.77 17.44
C PRO A 70 -15.01 -16.51 16.77
N LEU A 71 -15.51 -15.32 17.12
CA LEU A 71 -15.11 -14.06 16.50
C LEU A 71 -13.61 -13.80 16.71
N ARG A 72 -13.10 -14.12 17.90
CA ARG A 72 -11.69 -14.01 18.23
C ARG A 72 -10.81 -14.77 17.23
N SER A 73 -11.14 -16.01 16.89
CA SER A 73 -10.40 -16.78 15.86
C SER A 73 -10.39 -16.10 14.48
N LEU A 74 -11.49 -15.49 14.07
CA LEU A 74 -11.57 -14.74 12.81
C LEU A 74 -10.72 -13.46 12.84
N LEU A 75 -10.72 -12.75 13.97
CA LEU A 75 -9.90 -11.55 14.16
C LEU A 75 -8.40 -11.88 14.22
N VAL A 76 -8.00 -13.04 14.78
CA VAL A 76 -6.61 -13.52 14.73
C VAL A 76 -6.18 -13.81 13.28
N ALA A 77 -7.04 -14.45 12.49
CA ALA A 77 -6.76 -14.67 11.07
C ALA A 77 -6.59 -13.34 10.32
N THR A 78 -7.44 -12.36 10.64
CA THR A 78 -7.37 -11.00 10.07
C THR A 78 -6.09 -10.29 10.49
N GLU A 79 -5.71 -10.35 11.77
CA GLU A 79 -4.48 -9.76 12.32
C GLU A 79 -3.24 -10.24 11.57
N ASN A 80 -3.11 -11.55 11.38
CA ASN A 80 -1.98 -12.14 10.65
C ASN A 80 -1.91 -11.70 9.17
N SER A 81 -3.04 -11.44 8.52
CA SER A 81 -3.07 -10.87 7.17
C SER A 81 -2.66 -9.39 7.16
N LEU A 82 -3.13 -8.61 8.15
CA LEU A 82 -2.79 -7.20 8.30
C LEU A 82 -1.30 -7.02 8.61
N GLU A 83 -0.73 -7.84 9.50
CA GLU A 83 0.70 -7.85 9.83
C GLU A 83 1.55 -8.03 8.58
N LYS A 84 1.23 -9.04 7.74
CA LYS A 84 1.97 -9.30 6.49
C LYS A 84 1.82 -8.16 5.49
N GLY A 85 0.60 -7.67 5.32
CA GLY A 85 0.33 -6.56 4.41
C GLY A 85 1.11 -5.30 4.79
N LEU A 86 1.10 -4.96 6.08
CA LEU A 86 1.83 -3.82 6.63
C LEU A 86 3.34 -4.01 6.49
N ALA A 87 3.89 -5.14 6.91
CA ALA A 87 5.33 -5.41 6.86
C ALA A 87 5.87 -5.36 5.42
N LEU A 88 5.17 -6.00 4.47
CA LEU A 88 5.56 -5.98 3.05
C LEU A 88 5.46 -4.58 2.46
N SER A 89 4.38 -3.84 2.74
CA SER A 89 4.18 -2.48 2.19
C SER A 89 5.23 -1.51 2.73
N SER A 90 5.53 -1.57 4.03
CA SER A 90 6.57 -0.75 4.65
C SER A 90 7.96 -1.08 4.10
N ALA A 91 8.28 -2.38 3.91
CA ALA A 91 9.57 -2.78 3.34
C ALA A 91 9.74 -2.29 1.89
N VAL A 92 8.67 -2.33 1.08
CA VAL A 92 8.68 -1.78 -0.28
C VAL A 92 8.87 -0.27 -0.26
N LEU A 93 8.14 0.45 0.60
CA LEU A 93 8.25 1.90 0.75
C LEU A 93 9.68 2.30 1.11
N GLU A 94 10.24 1.67 2.13
CA GLU A 94 11.61 1.91 2.57
C GLU A 94 12.64 1.56 1.48
N GLY A 95 12.36 0.55 0.65
CA GLY A 95 13.15 0.24 -0.55
C GLY A 95 13.15 1.37 -1.57
N ILE A 96 11.99 1.99 -1.83
CA ILE A 96 11.83 3.12 -2.75
C ILE A 96 12.55 4.37 -2.21
N GLU A 97 12.40 4.66 -0.92
CA GLU A 97 13.03 5.82 -0.26
C GLU A 97 14.58 5.76 -0.30
N ARG A 98 15.16 4.55 -0.39
CA ARG A 98 16.62 4.33 -0.42
C ARG A 98 17.25 4.34 -1.81
N GLY A 99 16.48 4.14 -2.88
CA GLY A 99 16.93 4.23 -4.28
C GLY A 99 17.42 2.92 -4.90
#